data_AF-A0A660UQE8-F1
#
_entry.id   AF-A0A660UQE8-F1
#
_cell.length_a   1.000
_cell.length_b   1.000
_cell.length_c   1.000
_cell.angle_alpha   90.00
_cell.angle_beta   90.00
_cell.angle_gamma   90.00
#
_symmetry.space_group_name_H-M   'P 1'
#
loop_
_entity.id
_entity.type
_entity.pdbx_description
1 polymer ?
#
loop_
_entity_poly.entity_id
_entity_poly.type
_entity_poly.pdbx_seq_one_letter_code
_entity_poly.pdbx_strand_id
1 'polypeptide(L)'
;MASTVYKFQITGQRNEMNRQLIAAMCNEMGHYQDFQIKLYEYGFKPSKIRWAYWIVGFVFGFGSRLLGKRVMLKVGVFVETKAVDHYSHLLAEIDWDDETRKVVEKDAADEDGHINRWKALLQSTS
;
A
#
# COMPACT_ATOMS: atom_id res chain seq x y z
N MET A 1 2.71 4.20 -3.23
CA MET A 1 1.89 3.87 -4.43
C MET A 1 0.54 3.31 -4.01
N ALA A 2 0.50 2.33 -3.10
CA ALA A 2 -0.72 1.73 -2.57
C ALA A 2 -1.73 2.75 -2.02
N SER A 3 -1.29 3.75 -1.26
CA SER A 3 -2.16 4.87 -0.83
C SER A 3 -2.91 5.57 -1.98
N THR A 4 -2.27 5.70 -3.15
CA THR A 4 -2.92 6.28 -4.34
C THR A 4 -3.92 5.32 -4.97
N VAL A 5 -3.63 4.02 -5.00
CA VAL A 5 -4.57 2.98 -5.47
C VAL A 5 -5.85 3.02 -4.64
N TYR A 6 -5.73 2.98 -3.32
CA TYR A 6 -6.87 3.02 -2.41
C TYR A 6 -7.65 4.32 -2.50
N LYS A 7 -6.94 5.46 -2.59
CA LYS A 7 -7.58 6.77 -2.79
C LYS A 7 -8.50 6.79 -4.01
N PHE A 8 -8.08 6.22 -5.14
CA PHE A 8 -8.89 6.22 -6.37
C PHE A 8 -9.99 5.15 -6.41
N GLN A 9 -9.92 4.17 -5.51
CA GLN A 9 -10.96 3.17 -5.32
C GLN A 9 -12.15 3.67 -4.48
N ILE A 10 -11.96 4.70 -3.64
CA ILE A 10 -13.01 5.27 -2.80
C ILE A 10 -14.14 5.87 -3.65
N THR A 11 -15.38 5.58 -3.25
CA THR A 11 -16.61 6.13 -3.88
C THR A 11 -17.34 7.09 -2.92
N GLY A 12 -18.44 7.71 -3.38
CA GLY A 12 -19.30 8.53 -2.50
C GLY A 12 -20.16 7.75 -1.50
N GLN A 13 -20.14 6.41 -1.54
CA GLN A 13 -20.98 5.58 -0.67
C GLN A 13 -20.45 5.53 0.77
N ARG A 14 -21.34 5.44 1.76
CA ARG A 14 -20.98 5.18 3.16
C ARG A 14 -21.16 3.69 3.44
N ASN A 15 -20.13 2.88 3.19
CA ASN A 15 -20.17 1.44 3.38
C ASN A 15 -18.86 0.91 3.97
N GLU A 16 -18.86 -0.35 4.37
CA GLU A 16 -17.71 -0.99 5.01
C GLU A 16 -16.49 -1.06 4.10
N MET A 17 -16.69 -1.30 2.80
CA MET A 17 -15.59 -1.32 1.81
C MET A 17 -14.83 0.02 1.80
N ASN A 18 -15.55 1.14 1.73
CA ASN A 18 -14.93 2.46 1.78
C ASN A 18 -14.24 2.72 3.13
N ARG A 19 -14.80 2.26 4.25
CA ARG A 19 -14.14 2.37 5.57
C ARG A 19 -12.80 1.66 5.57
N GLN A 20 -12.75 0.43 5.06
CA GLN A 20 -11.54 -0.37 5.01
C GLN A 20 -10.51 0.22 4.03
N LEU A 21 -10.94 0.72 2.88
CA LEU A 21 -10.07 1.42 1.92
C LEU A 21 -9.46 2.70 2.53
N ILE A 22 -10.24 3.47 3.29
CA ILE A 22 -9.75 4.66 3.98
C ILE A 22 -8.72 4.27 5.05
N ALA A 23 -9.02 3.25 5.85
CA ALA A 23 -8.10 2.77 6.88
C ALA A 23 -6.76 2.31 6.29
N ALA A 24 -6.80 1.47 5.24
CA ALA A 24 -5.59 1.02 4.53
C ALA A 24 -4.85 2.21 3.90
N MET A 25 -5.54 3.12 3.21
CA MET A 25 -4.93 4.34 2.66
C MET A 25 -4.18 5.14 3.74
N CYS A 26 -4.75 5.31 4.93
CA CYS A 26 -4.10 6.02 6.02
C CYS A 26 -2.86 5.28 6.54
N ASN A 27 -2.91 3.96 6.66
CA ASN A 27 -1.76 3.14 7.05
C ASN A 27 -0.62 3.25 6.02
N GLU A 28 -0.95 3.15 4.73
CA GLU A 28 -0.01 3.31 3.61
C GLU A 28 0.61 4.71 3.52
N MET A 29 -0.11 5.74 3.97
CA MET A 29 0.45 7.08 4.09
C MET A 29 1.50 7.15 5.22
N GLY A 30 1.31 6.38 6.30
CA GLY A 30 2.28 6.19 7.37
C GLY A 30 3.55 5.51 6.85
N HIS A 31 3.43 4.34 6.23
CA HIS A 31 4.58 3.62 5.64
C HIS A 31 5.39 4.53 4.72
N TYR A 32 4.68 5.28 3.86
CA TYR A 32 5.32 6.23 2.96
C TYR A 32 6.10 7.34 3.70
N GLN A 33 5.57 7.86 4.81
CA GLN A 33 6.25 8.87 5.63
C GLN A 33 7.47 8.29 6.34
N ASP A 34 7.34 7.10 6.91
CA ASP A 34 8.41 6.40 7.62
C ASP A 34 9.63 6.19 6.71
N PHE A 35 9.42 5.67 5.49
CA PHE A 35 10.48 5.58 4.48
C PHE A 35 11.06 6.92 4.06
N GLN A 36 10.19 7.92 3.87
CA GLN A 36 10.63 9.22 3.38
C GLN A 36 11.54 9.93 4.39
N ILE A 37 11.24 9.82 5.68
CA ILE A 37 12.06 10.36 6.76
C ILE A 37 13.46 9.74 6.69
N LYS A 38 13.55 8.41 6.70
CA LYS A 38 14.85 7.71 6.66
C LYS A 38 15.64 8.05 5.39
N LEU A 39 15.01 8.01 4.21
CA LEU A 39 15.66 8.39 2.96
C LEU A 39 16.26 9.80 3.01
N TYR A 40 15.55 10.76 3.61
CA TYR A 40 16.05 12.13 3.75
C TYR A 40 17.15 12.28 4.79
N GLU A 41 17.09 11.53 5.89
CA GLU A 41 18.19 11.45 6.87
C GLU A 41 19.49 10.95 6.21
N TYR A 42 19.39 10.02 5.26
CA TYR A 42 20.52 9.55 4.44
C TYR A 42 20.88 10.46 3.25
N GLY A 43 20.32 11.68 3.19
CA GLY A 43 20.68 12.69 2.20
C GLY A 43 20.04 12.50 0.81
N PHE A 44 19.05 11.61 0.68
CA PHE A 44 18.28 11.46 -0.55
C PHE A 44 17.48 12.73 -0.85
N LYS A 45 17.35 13.09 -2.14
CA LYS A 45 16.61 14.27 -2.59
C LYS A 45 15.32 13.88 -3.30
N PRO A 46 14.25 14.70 -3.22
CA PRO A 46 13.01 14.43 -3.94
C PRO A 46 13.24 14.20 -5.44
N SER A 47 12.78 13.05 -5.95
CA SER A 47 12.93 12.70 -7.37
C SER A 47 11.87 13.39 -8.24
N LYS A 48 12.31 13.92 -9.41
CA LYS A 48 11.40 14.47 -10.43
C LYS A 48 10.54 13.40 -11.11
N ILE A 49 10.87 12.12 -10.99
CA ILE A 49 10.12 10.99 -11.58
C ILE A 49 8.94 10.57 -10.68
N ARG A 50 8.81 11.15 -9.49
CA ARG A 50 7.81 10.79 -8.49
C ARG A 50 6.36 10.79 -9.01
N TRP A 51 6.02 11.68 -9.95
CA TRP A 51 4.67 11.72 -10.56
C TRP A 51 4.33 10.45 -11.35
N ALA A 52 5.31 9.73 -11.88
CA ALA A 52 5.08 8.47 -12.59
C ALA A 52 4.44 7.41 -11.67
N TYR A 53 4.91 7.30 -10.43
CA TYR A 53 4.32 6.38 -9.44
C TYR A 53 2.89 6.75 -9.06
N TRP A 54 2.56 8.04 -9.10
CA TRP A 54 1.19 8.50 -8.89
C TRP A 54 0.29 8.07 -10.06
N ILE A 55 0.76 8.17 -11.31
CA ILE A 55 0.01 7.70 -12.48
C ILE A 55 -0.25 6.19 -12.40
N VAL A 56 0.76 5.42 -12.02
CA VAL A 56 0.60 3.97 -11.83
C VAL A 56 -0.50 3.69 -10.80
N GLY A 57 -0.45 4.37 -9.64
CA GLY A 57 -1.50 4.26 -8.62
C GLY A 57 -2.89 4.65 -9.13
N PHE A 58 -2.99 5.72 -9.94
CA PHE A 58 -4.24 6.14 -10.58
C PHE A 58 -4.79 5.06 -11.53
N VAL A 59 -3.96 4.53 -12.43
CA VAL A 59 -4.37 3.51 -13.40
C VAL A 59 -4.89 2.26 -12.69
N PHE A 60 -4.18 1.75 -11.69
CA PHE A 60 -4.62 0.59 -10.92
C PHE A 60 -5.88 0.90 -10.09
N GLY A 61 -5.90 2.03 -9.37
CA GLY A 61 -7.01 2.38 -8.49
C GLY A 61 -8.30 2.68 -9.26
N PHE A 62 -8.24 3.63 -10.20
CA PHE A 62 -9.41 4.03 -10.98
C PHE A 62 -9.83 2.94 -11.97
N GLY A 63 -8.88 2.30 -12.64
CA GLY A 63 -9.17 1.21 -13.57
C GLY A 63 -9.85 0.02 -12.89
N SER A 64 -9.34 -0.42 -11.74
CA SER A 64 -9.97 -1.52 -10.99
C SER A 64 -11.35 -1.15 -10.47
N ARG A 65 -11.57 0.11 -10.08
CA ARG A 65 -12.88 0.62 -9.66
C ARG A 65 -13.90 0.51 -10.79
N LEU A 66 -13.55 0.88 -12.03
CA LEU A 66 -14.44 0.76 -13.18
C LEU A 66 -14.83 -0.70 -13.47
N LEU A 67 -13.93 -1.64 -13.17
CA LEU A 67 -14.15 -3.08 -13.34
C LEU A 67 -14.90 -3.73 -12.16
N GLY A 68 -15.19 -2.97 -11.10
CA GLY A 68 -16.02 -3.39 -9.98
C GLY A 68 -15.27 -3.96 -8.77
N LYS A 69 -16.03 -4.18 -7.68
CA LYS A 69 -15.52 -4.48 -6.33
C LYS A 69 -14.56 -5.68 -6.27
N ARG A 70 -14.87 -6.75 -7.01
CA ARG A 70 -14.04 -7.96 -7.01
C ARG A 70 -12.67 -7.70 -7.62
N VAL A 71 -12.59 -6.86 -8.66
CA VAL A 71 -11.31 -6.47 -9.28
C VAL A 71 -10.54 -5.52 -8.37
N MET A 72 -11.23 -4.57 -7.72
CA MET A 72 -10.61 -3.67 -6.74
C MET A 72 -9.86 -4.45 -5.65
N LEU A 73 -10.51 -5.45 -5.05
CA LEU A 73 -9.91 -6.27 -4.00
C LEU A 73 -8.77 -7.15 -4.52
N LYS A 74 -8.88 -7.71 -5.73
CA LYS A 74 -7.79 -8.49 -6.35
C LYS A 74 -6.55 -7.62 -6.61
N VAL A 75 -6.77 -6.38 -7.07
CA VAL A 75 -5.68 -5.41 -7.25
C VAL A 75 -5.06 -5.03 -5.91
N GLY A 76 -5.87 -4.85 -4.85
CA GLY A 76 -5.37 -4.69 -3.49
C GLY A 76 -4.45 -5.83 -3.08
N VAL A 77 -4.93 -7.08 -3.14
CA VAL A 77 -4.10 -8.27 -2.83
C VAL A 77 -2.80 -8.30 -3.65
N PHE A 78 -2.87 -8.00 -4.94
CA PHE A 78 -1.68 -7.98 -5.81
C PHE A 78 -0.66 -6.92 -5.38
N VAL A 79 -1.11 -5.68 -5.11
CA VAL A 79 -0.23 -4.58 -4.70
C VAL A 79 0.44 -4.90 -3.36
N GLU A 80 -0.32 -5.39 -2.38
CA GLU A 80 0.25 -5.71 -1.07
C GLU A 80 1.17 -6.92 -1.12
N THR A 81 0.86 -7.94 -1.93
CA THR A 81 1.78 -9.07 -2.13
C THR A 81 3.12 -8.62 -2.70
N LYS A 82 3.10 -7.63 -3.60
CA LYS A 82 4.34 -7.01 -4.11
C LYS A 82 5.04 -6.15 -3.07
N ALA A 83 4.30 -5.51 -2.16
CA ALA A 83 4.90 -4.79 -1.05
C ALA A 83 5.63 -5.75 -0.10
N VAL A 84 4.98 -6.85 0.33
CA VAL A 84 5.59 -7.90 1.18
C VAL A 84 6.86 -8.46 0.57
N ASP A 85 6.85 -8.75 -0.73
CA ASP A 85 8.02 -9.22 -1.48
C ASP A 85 9.19 -8.21 -1.38
N HIS A 86 8.92 -6.93 -1.65
CA HIS A 86 9.94 -5.87 -1.52
C HIS A 86 10.44 -5.71 -0.08
N TYR A 87 9.56 -5.72 0.92
CA TYR A 87 9.97 -5.64 2.33
C TYR A 87 10.85 -6.83 2.73
N SER A 88 10.50 -8.04 2.26
CA SER A 88 11.28 -9.24 2.53
C SER A 88 12.68 -9.14 1.94
N HIS A 89 12.82 -8.62 0.72
CA HIS A 89 14.11 -8.32 0.12
C HIS A 89 14.89 -7.26 0.89
N LEU A 90 14.24 -6.15 1.28
CA LEU A 90 14.89 -5.08 2.06
C LEU A 90 15.41 -5.58 3.41
N LEU A 91 14.64 -6.42 4.11
CA LEU A 91 15.03 -6.99 5.40
C LEU A 91 16.15 -8.03 5.28
N ALA A 92 16.25 -8.73 4.15
CA ALA A 92 17.26 -9.75 3.92
C ALA A 92 18.59 -9.18 3.42
N GLU A 93 18.56 -8.11 2.62
CA GLU A 93 19.72 -7.64 1.86
C GLU A 93 20.44 -6.44 2.49
N ILE A 94 19.76 -5.68 3.37
CA ILE A 94 20.30 -4.45 3.94
C ILE A 94 20.54 -4.63 5.44
N ASP A 95 21.71 -4.16 5.89
CA ASP A 95 22.02 -4.07 7.32
C ASP A 95 21.41 -2.79 7.89
N TRP A 96 20.32 -2.96 8.62
CA TRP A 96 19.57 -1.87 9.24
C TRP A 96 19.98 -1.69 10.69
N ASP A 97 19.99 -0.45 11.16
CA ASP A 97 20.00 -0.20 12.59
C ASP A 97 18.70 -0.73 13.25
N ASP A 98 18.76 -1.00 14.55
CA ASP A 98 17.66 -1.62 15.30
C ASP A 98 16.35 -0.83 15.24
N GLU A 99 16.41 0.50 15.14
CA GLU A 99 15.22 1.34 15.09
C GLU A 99 14.58 1.24 13.71
N THR A 100 15.35 1.43 12.65
CA THR A 100 14.85 1.35 11.28
C THR A 100 14.35 -0.06 10.96
N ARG A 101 15.04 -1.11 11.42
CA ARG A 101 14.61 -2.49 11.22
C ARG A 101 13.21 -2.75 11.77
N LYS A 102 12.92 -2.29 13.01
CA LYS A 102 11.60 -2.47 13.63
C LYS A 102 10.49 -1.79 12.85
N VAL A 103 10.77 -0.62 12.25
CA VAL A 103 9.81 0.10 11.41
C VAL A 103 9.53 -0.72 10.14
N VAL A 104 10.57 -1.20 9.46
CA VAL A 104 10.42 -2.02 8.25
C VAL A 104 9.69 -3.34 8.54
N GLU A 105 9.98 -3.99 9.66
CA GLU A 105 9.28 -5.22 10.09
C GLU A 105 7.81 -4.97 10.43
N LYS A 106 7.51 -3.86 11.12
CA LYS A 106 6.13 -3.44 11.41
C LYS A 106 5.36 -3.20 10.12
N ASP A 107 5.92 -2.42 9.21
CA ASP A 107 5.25 -2.05 7.96
C ASP A 107 5.02 -3.31 7.09
N ALA A 108 5.99 -4.23 7.05
CA ALA A 108 5.83 -5.52 6.39
C ALA A 108 4.66 -6.35 6.96
N ALA A 109 4.51 -6.38 8.30
CA ALA A 109 3.43 -7.09 8.97
C ALA A 109 2.05 -6.44 8.71
N ASP A 110 2.00 -5.12 8.59
CA ASP A 110 0.78 -4.39 8.22
C ASP A 110 0.30 -4.81 6.82
N GLU A 111 1.21 -5.03 5.86
CA GLU A 111 0.85 -5.50 4.51
C GLU A 111 0.23 -6.90 4.50
N ASP A 112 0.74 -7.83 5.31
CA ASP A 112 0.12 -9.14 5.49
C ASP A 112 -1.30 -9.01 6.07
N GLY A 113 -1.49 -8.07 6.99
CA GLY A 113 -2.80 -7.68 7.52
C GLY A 113 -3.76 -7.20 6.42
N HIS A 114 -3.28 -6.35 5.51
CA HIS A 114 -4.05 -5.88 4.35
C HIS A 114 -4.44 -7.02 3.40
N ILE A 115 -3.50 -7.91 3.05
CA ILE A 115 -3.76 -9.09 2.20
C ILE A 115 -4.88 -9.94 2.78
N ASN A 116 -4.79 -10.26 4.06
CA ASN A 116 -5.78 -11.10 4.75
C ASN A 116 -7.16 -10.45 4.75
N ARG A 117 -7.22 -9.15 5.01
CA ARG A 117 -8.47 -8.36 4.96
C ARG A 117 -9.10 -8.37 3.57
N TRP A 118 -8.33 -8.14 2.52
CA TRP A 118 -8.85 -8.14 1.15
C TRP A 118 -9.30 -9.52 0.68
N LYS A 119 -8.58 -10.58 1.07
CA LYS A 119 -8.99 -11.97 0.82
C LYS A 119 -10.30 -12.31 1.54
N ALA A 120 -10.47 -11.91 2.81
CA ALA A 120 -11.70 -12.10 3.54
C ALA A 120 -12.90 -11.40 2.86
N LEU A 121 -12.72 -10.14 2.45
CA LEU A 121 -13.76 -9.39 1.71
C LEU A 121 -14.06 -9.98 0.33
N LEU A 122 -13.07 -10.57 -0.35
CA LEU A 122 -13.28 -11.28 -1.62
C LEU A 122 -14.16 -12.52 -1.43
N GLN A 123 -13.92 -13.28 -0.36
CA GLN A 123 -14.71 -14.47 -0.03
C GLN A 123 -16.14 -14.09 0.32
N SER A 124 -16.35 -12.99 1.05
CA SER A 124 -17.70 -12.51 1.42
C SER A 124 -18.47 -11.82 0.28
N THR A 125 -17.80 -11.56 -0.86
CA THR A 125 -18.41 -10.96 -2.07
C THR A 125 -18.79 -12.03 -3.11
N SER A 126 -18.57 -13.31 -2.80
CA SER A 126 -18.95 -14.47 -3.64
C SER A 126 -20.39 -14.87 -3.39
#